data_AF-A0A0P0SHZ9-F1
#
_entry.id   AF-A0A0P0SHZ9-F1
#
_cell.length_a   1.000
_cell.length_b   1.000
_cell.length_c   1.000
_cell.angle_alpha   90.00
_cell.angle_beta   90.00
_cell.angle_gamma   90.00
#
_symmetry.space_group_name_H-M   'P 1'
#
loop_
_entity.id
_entity.type
_entity.pdbx_description
1 polymer ?
#
loop_
_entity_poly.entity_id
_entity_poly.type
_entity_poly.pdbx_seq_one_letter_code
_entity_poly.pdbx_strand_id
1 'polypeptide(L)' 'MTRDLLCERCWNPIDRTSEPIRFRTHGGVTAAGTPVRSHVHALPCALPDTGEWDGARRGLSPAAVHHAAAQADHR' A
#
# COMPACT_ATOMS: atom_id res chain seq x y z
N MET A 1 3.66 -15.29 9.28
CA MET A 1 3.22 -14.54 8.09
C MET A 1 3.95 -13.22 8.10
N THR A 2 4.95 -13.06 7.25
CA THR A 2 5.69 -11.81 7.11
C THR A 2 4.73 -10.82 6.45
N ARG A 3 4.44 -9.69 7.10
CA ARG A 3 3.61 -8.63 6.50
C ARG A 3 4.37 -8.08 5.30
N ASP A 4 3.88 -8.35 4.10
CA ASP A 4 4.46 -7.79 2.88
C ASP A 4 4.29 -6.27 2.88
N LEU A 5 5.38 -5.55 2.56
CA LEU A 5 5.32 -4.11 2.34
C LEU A 5 4.67 -3.88 0.98
N LEU A 6 3.66 -3.03 0.92
CA LEU A 6 2.94 -2.72 -0.32
C LEU A 6 3.30 -1.33 -0.81
N CYS A 7 3.49 -1.22 -2.12
CA CYS A 7 3.70 0.05 -2.80
C CYS A 7 2.39 0.86 -2.84
N GLU A 8 2.38 2.11 -2.38
CA GLU A 8 1.16 2.94 -2.42
C GLU A 8 0.66 3.26 -3.84
N ARG A 9 1.53 3.14 -4.86
CA ARG A 9 1.22 3.53 -6.25
C ARG A 9 0.49 2.46 -7.04
N CYS A 10 0.92 1.20 -6.92
CA CYS A 10 0.39 0.07 -7.71
C CYS A 10 -0.18 -1.06 -6.86
N TRP A 11 -0.03 -0.94 -5.53
CA TRP A 11 -0.57 -1.88 -4.53
C TRP A 11 -0.02 -3.30 -4.61
N ASN A 12 1.10 -3.46 -5.30
CA ASN A 12 1.86 -4.70 -5.33
C ASN A 12 2.86 -4.77 -4.16
N PRO A 13 3.23 -5.99 -3.73
CA PRO A 13 4.35 -6.20 -2.82
C PRO A 13 5.64 -5.56 -3.33
N ILE A 14 6.43 -5.08 -2.39
CA ILE A 14 7.80 -4.62 -2.60
C ILE A 14 8.73 -5.76 -2.20
N ASP A 15 9.41 -6.35 -3.18
CA ASP A 15 10.45 -7.32 -2.90
C ASP A 15 11.74 -6.59 -2.50
N ARG A 16 11.98 -6.56 -1.20
CA ARG A 16 13.14 -5.90 -0.59
C ARG A 16 14.49 -6.53 -0.99
N THR A 17 14.50 -7.70 -1.62
CA THR A 17 15.72 -8.37 -2.08
C THR A 17 16.11 -7.94 -3.49
N SER A 18 15.14 -7.50 -4.30
CA SER A 18 15.37 -7.07 -5.69
C SER A 18 15.38 -5.56 -5.87
N GLU A 19 14.85 -4.78 -4.93
CA GLU A 19 14.92 -3.31 -4.99
C GLU A 19 15.12 -2.63 -3.62
N PRO A 20 15.77 -1.44 -3.59
CA PRO A 20 15.92 -0.67 -2.36
C PRO A 20 14.57 -0.10 -1.89
N ILE A 21 14.38 -0.02 -0.58
CA ILE A 21 13.15 0.53 0.00
C ILE A 21 13.11 2.05 -0.19
N ARG A 22 12.00 2.54 -0.73
CA ARG A 22 11.69 3.97 -0.78
C ARG A 22 10.41 4.24 0.00
N PHE A 23 10.34 5.44 0.56
CA PHE A 23 9.19 5.90 1.31
C PHE A 23 8.77 7.29 0.84
N ARG A 24 7.47 7.54 0.89
CA ARG A 24 6.89 8.86 0.72
C ARG A 24 6.40 9.35 2.08
N THR A 25 6.85 10.54 2.46
CA THR A 25 6.36 11.20 3.68
C THR A 25 5.10 11.97 3.34
N HIS A 26 4.06 11.77 4.13
CA HIS A 26 2.80 12.49 4.03
C HIS A 26 2.78 13.65 5.01
N GLY A 27 1.85 14.59 4.80
CA GLY A 27 1.52 15.57 5.83
C GLY A 27 0.95 14.88 7.07
N GLY A 28 1.38 15.32 8.25
CA GLY A 28 0.89 14.81 9.54
C GLY A 28 1.81 13.82 10.24
N VAL A 29 1.45 13.49 11.47
CA VAL A 29 2.17 12.57 12.35
C VAL A 29 1.21 11.53 12.91
N THR A 30 1.74 10.33 13.16
CA THR A 30 1.04 9.28 13.91
C THR A 30 0.80 9.72 15.35
N ALA A 31 -0.05 8.99 16.08
CA ALA A 31 -0.30 9.23 17.51
C ALA A 31 0.99 9.16 18.37
N ALA A 32 2.01 8.45 17.89
CA ALA A 32 3.34 8.37 18.51
C ALA A 32 4.29 9.51 18.09
N GLY A 33 3.80 10.54 17.39
CA GLY A 33 4.61 11.68 16.92
C GLY A 33 5.53 11.37 15.73
N THR A 34 5.45 10.15 15.17
CA THR A 34 6.28 9.77 14.01
C THR A 34 5.64 10.28 12.72
N PRO A 35 6.38 10.86 11.75
CA PRO A 35 5.83 11.28 10.47
C PRO A 35 5.10 10.14 9.76
N VAL A 36 3.93 10.42 9.19
CA VAL A 36 3.18 9.44 8.41
C VAL A 36 3.96 9.13 7.14
N ARG A 37 4.24 7.85 6.89
CA ARG A 37 5.00 7.38 5.73
C ARG A 37 4.32 6.20 5.08
N SER A 38 4.36 6.15 3.76
CA SER A 38 4.00 4.98 2.95
C SER A 38 5.23 4.47 2.20
N HIS A 39 5.16 3.23 1.72
CA HIS A 39 6.23 2.62 0.93
C HIS A 39 5.94 2.75 -0.56
N VAL A 40 6.98 2.93 -1.36
CA VAL A 40 6.91 2.95 -2.83
C VAL A 40 8.04 2.12 -3.43
N HIS A 41 7.81 1.56 -4.62
CA HIS A 41 8.86 0.96 -5.44
C HIS A 41 9.94 2.00 -5.74
N ALA A 42 11.21 1.56 -5.72
CA ALA A 42 12.33 2.38 -6.18
C ALA A 42 12.37 2.44 -7.71
N LEU A 43 11.91 1.37 -8.36
CA LEU A 43 11.75 1.29 -9.81
C LEU A 43 10.36 1.77 -10.23
N PRO A 44 10.15 2.12 -11.52
CA PRO A 44 8.82 2.36 -12.04
C PRO A 44 7.90 1.19 -11.72
N CYS A 45 6.73 1.47 -11.17
CA CYS A 45 5.74 0.45 -10.90
C CYS A 45 5.31 -0.22 -12.20
N ALA A 46 5.11 -1.53 -12.15
CA ALA A 46 4.28 -2.21 -13.14
C ALA A 46 2.84 -1.65 -13.11
N LEU A 47 2.03 -2.04 -14.10
CA LEU A 47 0.60 -1.73 -14.14
C LEU A 47 -0.05 -1.98 -12.76
N PRO A 48 -0.88 -1.03 -12.27
CA PRO A 48 -1.60 -1.21 -11.02
C PRO A 48 -2.34 -2.55 -11.03
N ASP A 49 -2.26 -3.30 -9.93
CA ASP A 49 -2.99 -4.57 -9.84
C ASP A 49 -4.48 -4.28 -9.61
N THR A 50 -5.22 -4.21 -10.72
CA THR A 50 -6.67 -4.03 -10.78
C THR A 50 -7.44 -5.36 -10.69
N GLY A 51 -6.76 -6.47 -10.41
CA GLY A 51 -7.40 -7.78 -10.25
C GLY A 51 -8.41 -7.82 -9.09
N GLU A 52 -9.09 -8.96 -8.96
CA GLU A 52 -10.00 -9.25 -7.86
C GLU A 52 -9.38 -8.91 -6.49
N TRP A 53 -10.22 -8.41 -5.59
CA TRP A 53 -9.76 -8.00 -4.27
C TRP A 53 -9.25 -9.20 -3.45
N ASP A 54 -7.96 -9.17 -3.09
CA ASP A 54 -7.35 -10.15 -2.17
C ASP A 54 -7.08 -9.51 -0.80
N GLY A 55 -7.92 -9.85 0.17
CA GLY A 55 -7.81 -9.34 1.55
C GLY A 55 -6.57 -9.82 2.31
N ALA A 56 -6.05 -11.00 2.01
CA ALA A 56 -4.85 -11.53 2.67
C ALA A 56 -3.60 -10.76 2.22
N ARG A 57 -3.55 -10.40 0.93
CA ARG A 57 -2.49 -9.56 0.37
C ARG A 57 -2.66 -8.08 0.73
N ARG A 58 -3.89 -7.55 0.68
CA ARG A 58 -4.13 -6.09 0.63
C ARG A 58 -4.85 -5.50 1.83
N GLY A 59 -5.28 -6.32 2.81
CA GLY A 59 -6.17 -5.91 3.91
C GLY A 59 -5.68 -4.79 4.83
N LEU A 60 -4.41 -4.38 4.74
CA LEU A 60 -3.83 -3.27 5.51
C LEU A 60 -3.29 -2.14 4.63
N SER A 61 -3.58 -2.17 3.33
CA SER A 61 -3.12 -1.17 2.37
C SER A 61 -4.13 -0.02 2.22
N PRO A 62 -3.72 1.15 1.68
CA PRO A 62 -4.65 2.16 1.22
C PRO A 62 -5.68 1.62 0.21
N ALA A 63 -5.33 0.60 -0.57
CA ALA A 63 -6.29 -0.09 -1.46
C ALA A 63 -7.45 -0.72 -0.68
N ALA A 64 -7.24 -1.17 0.57
CA ALA A 64 -8.31 -1.70 1.41
C ALA A 64 -9.31 -0.62 1.79
N VAL A 65 -8.84 0.61 2.00
CA VAL A 65 -9.72 1.75 2.26
C VAL A 65 -10.57 2.06 1.03
N HIS A 66 -9.97 2.07 -0.16
CA HIS A 66 -10.71 2.28 -1.42
C HIS A 66 -11.71 1.15 -1.70
N HIS A 67 -11.33 -0.10 -1.50
CA HIS A 67 -12.23 -1.24 -1.67
C HIS A 67 -13.38 -1.20 -0.65
N ALA A 68 -13.10 -0.92 0.62
CA ALA A 68 -14.12 -0.77 1.65
C ALA A 68 -15.07 0.41 1.35
N ALA A 69 -14.56 1.53 0.85
CA ALA A 69 -15.37 2.67 0.42
C ALA A 69 -16.28 2.29 -0.76
N ALA A 70 -15.75 1.64 -1.81
CA ALA A 70 -16.54 1.18 -2.93
C ALA A 70 -17.66 0.22 -2.49
N GLN A 71 -17.37 -0.75 -1.61
CA GLN A 71 -18.38 -1.66 -1.06
C GLN A 71 -19.43 -0.93 -0.20
N ALA A 72 -19.05 0.13 0.51
CA ALA A 72 -19.99 0.96 1.27
C ALA A 72 -20.90 1.82 0.38
N ASP A 73 -20.40 2.27 -0.77
CA ASP A 73 -21.15 3.06 -1.76
C ASP A 73 -22.12 2.20 -2.60
N HIS A 74 -21.90 0.90 -2.70
CA HIS A 74 -22.79 -0.06 -3.36
C HIS A 74 -23.99 -0.49 -2.49
N ARG A 75 -24.29 0.25 -1.42
CA ARG A 75 -25.39 -0.04 -0.49
C ARG A 75 -26.64 0.78 -0.79
#